data_AF-A0A395UIV2-F1
#
_entry.id   AF-A0A395UIV2-F1
#
_cell.length_a   1.000
_cell.length_b   1.000
_cell.length_c   1.000
_cell.angle_alpha   90.00
_cell.angle_beta   90.00
_cell.angle_gamma   90.00
#
_symmetry.space_group_name_H-M   'P 1'
#
loop_
_entity.id
_entity.type
_entity.pdbx_description
1 polymer ?
#
loop_
_entity_poly.entity_id
_entity_poly.type
_entity_poly.pdbx_seq_one_letter_code
_entity_poly.pdbx_strand_id
1 'polypeptide(L)'
;MIVADFRYMTNGKPITDPASGYDSQNPYLNRDPRLAASIVLPGAQYGSIVFIPANDQVPCGTRPRKYADIGNSDPDNCAINQIVLRYADVLLMRAEALIEANNLTDEVYTLINKVRQRVGMPTIQEAEGTNLSQEALRKILRHERRVELFLEGMRYVDMLRWKDESLVHDVYGYNRTKLSDPSSPSTWQFEKVTVATREFDSAKGWLWPIPLTDMQNNDQLTQNPGY
;
A
#
# COMPACT_ATOMS: atom_id res chain seq x y z
N MET A 1 -6.88 3.44 7.13
CA MET A 1 -6.62 1.97 7.18
C MET A 1 -5.18 1.71 7.67
N ILE A 2 -4.87 0.62 8.39
CA ILE A 2 -3.47 0.29 8.76
C ILE A 2 -2.73 -0.17 7.50
N VAL A 3 -1.42 0.09 7.41
CA VAL A 3 -0.57 -0.32 6.26
C VAL A 3 -0.68 -1.82 5.94
N ALA A 4 -0.86 -2.68 6.94
CA ALA A 4 -1.00 -4.12 6.72
C ALA A 4 -2.37 -4.53 6.16
N ASP A 5 -3.44 -3.77 6.42
CA ASP A 5 -4.82 -4.24 6.23
C ASP A 5 -5.18 -4.48 4.76
N PHE A 6 -4.57 -3.74 3.83
CA PHE A 6 -4.89 -3.87 2.41
C PHE A 6 -4.15 -5.00 1.69
N ARG A 7 -3.31 -5.78 2.39
CA ARG A 7 -2.76 -7.02 1.85
C ARG A 7 -3.77 -8.16 2.02
N TYR A 8 -3.87 -9.04 1.05
CA TYR A 8 -4.66 -10.25 1.23
C TYR A 8 -3.93 -11.25 2.13
N MET A 9 -4.67 -12.25 2.59
CA MET A 9 -4.12 -13.47 3.15
C MET A 9 -3.48 -14.31 2.03
N THR A 10 -2.63 -15.28 2.35
CA THR A 10 -1.96 -16.15 1.36
C THR A 10 -2.93 -16.97 0.50
N ASN A 11 -4.16 -17.19 0.99
CA ASN A 11 -5.25 -17.80 0.22
C ASN A 11 -5.96 -16.82 -0.74
N GLY A 12 -5.48 -15.60 -0.90
CA GLY A 12 -6.02 -14.61 -1.82
C GLY A 12 -7.26 -13.86 -1.31
N LYS A 13 -7.69 -14.10 -0.06
CA LYS A 13 -8.85 -13.42 0.51
C LYS A 13 -8.47 -12.14 1.27
N PRO A 14 -9.29 -11.08 1.22
CA PRO A 14 -9.10 -9.91 2.08
C PRO A 14 -9.30 -10.29 3.56
N ILE A 15 -8.67 -9.54 4.46
CA ILE A 15 -8.80 -9.77 5.92
C ILE A 15 -10.23 -9.60 6.45
N THR A 16 -11.10 -8.95 5.69
CA THR A 16 -12.51 -8.75 6.00
C THR A 16 -13.38 -9.94 5.59
N ASP A 17 -12.87 -10.88 4.80
CA ASP A 17 -13.58 -12.11 4.45
C ASP A 17 -13.53 -13.06 5.68
N PRO A 18 -14.67 -13.54 6.20
CA PRO A 18 -14.70 -14.47 7.33
C PRO A 18 -13.95 -15.78 7.09
N ALA A 19 -13.83 -16.22 5.83
CA ALA A 19 -13.10 -17.42 5.44
C ALA A 19 -11.61 -17.16 5.17
N SER A 20 -11.11 -15.94 5.42
CA SER A 20 -9.71 -15.59 5.19
C SER A 20 -8.75 -16.25 6.18
N GLY A 21 -9.24 -16.58 7.38
CA GLY A 21 -8.41 -17.06 8.50
C GLY A 21 -7.58 -15.95 9.17
N TYR A 22 -7.93 -14.68 8.95
CA TYR A 22 -7.28 -13.54 9.59
C TYR A 22 -7.54 -13.52 11.10
N ASP A 23 -6.46 -13.35 11.87
CA ASP A 23 -6.51 -13.09 13.32
C ASP A 23 -5.96 -11.70 13.61
N SER A 24 -6.79 -10.85 14.21
CA SER A 24 -6.42 -9.48 14.59
C SER A 24 -5.28 -9.41 15.61
N GLN A 25 -5.06 -10.45 16.42
CA GLN A 25 -3.95 -10.53 17.37
C GLN A 25 -2.71 -11.23 16.78
N ASN A 26 -2.81 -11.81 15.59
CA ASN A 26 -1.69 -12.31 14.81
C ASN A 26 -1.70 -11.73 13.39
N PRO A 27 -1.71 -10.38 13.23
CA PRO A 27 -2.11 -9.74 11.99
C PRO A 27 -1.12 -9.94 10.83
N TYR A 28 0.08 -10.46 11.08
CA TYR A 28 1.12 -10.69 10.07
C TYR A 28 1.24 -12.15 9.64
N LEU A 29 0.50 -13.07 10.27
CA LEU A 29 0.52 -14.48 9.92
C LEU A 29 -0.28 -14.74 8.63
N ASN A 30 0.24 -15.63 7.78
CA ASN A 30 -0.42 -16.05 6.53
C ASN A 30 -0.86 -14.88 5.63
N ARG A 31 -0.04 -13.84 5.54
CA ARG A 31 -0.28 -12.66 4.69
C ARG A 31 0.46 -12.77 3.37
N ASP A 32 0.00 -12.03 2.37
CA ASP A 32 0.72 -11.84 1.10
C ASP A 32 2.22 -11.58 1.38
N PRO A 33 3.16 -12.36 0.81
CA PRO A 33 4.59 -12.25 1.10
C PRO A 33 5.17 -10.85 0.90
N ARG A 34 4.53 -10.04 0.04
CA ARG A 34 4.94 -8.64 -0.19
C ARG A 34 4.73 -7.76 1.03
N LEU A 35 3.90 -8.15 2.01
CA LEU A 35 3.78 -7.44 3.28
C LEU A 35 5.13 -7.42 4.01
N ALA A 36 5.68 -8.60 4.29
CA ALA A 36 6.96 -8.75 4.98
C ALA A 36 8.12 -8.20 4.15
N ALA A 37 8.02 -8.18 2.81
CA ALA A 37 9.02 -7.55 1.95
C ALA A 37 8.96 -6.01 1.96
N SER A 38 7.81 -5.42 2.32
CA SER A 38 7.61 -3.98 2.24
C SER A 38 7.79 -3.25 3.57
N ILE A 39 7.49 -3.91 4.69
CA ILE A 39 7.63 -3.33 6.03
C ILE A 39 8.48 -4.24 6.92
N VAL A 40 9.13 -3.64 7.92
CA VAL A 40 9.76 -4.40 9.00
C VAL A 40 8.67 -4.85 9.95
N LEU A 41 8.56 -6.16 10.16
CA LEU A 41 7.56 -6.71 11.07
C LEU A 41 8.01 -6.51 12.52
N PRO A 42 7.09 -6.18 13.45
CA PRO A 42 7.40 -6.16 14.88
C PRO A 42 8.13 -7.43 15.32
N GLY A 43 9.27 -7.28 16.00
CA GLY A 43 10.14 -8.38 16.45
C GLY A 43 11.14 -8.89 15.40
N ALA A 44 11.11 -8.39 14.16
CA ALA A 44 12.10 -8.75 13.15
C ALA A 44 13.42 -7.98 13.33
N GLN A 45 14.52 -8.57 12.83
CA GLN A 45 15.82 -7.91 12.77
C GLN A 45 15.79 -6.70 11.83
N TYR A 46 16.44 -5.62 12.23
CA TYR A 46 16.67 -4.42 11.44
C TYR A 46 18.07 -3.88 11.72
N GLY A 47 19.02 -4.13 10.81
CA GLY A 47 20.43 -3.86 11.04
C GLY A 47 20.94 -4.60 12.28
N SER A 48 21.51 -3.86 13.23
CA SER A 48 22.03 -4.39 14.50
C SER A 48 20.97 -4.52 15.61
N ILE A 49 19.74 -4.06 15.38
CA ILE A 49 18.68 -4.05 16.39
C ILE A 49 17.52 -4.99 16.03
N VAL A 50 16.70 -5.31 17.03
CA VAL A 50 15.37 -5.90 16.83
C VAL A 50 14.35 -4.76 16.80
N PHE A 51 13.50 -4.74 15.79
CA PHE A 51 12.47 -3.71 15.66
C PHE A 51 11.34 -3.92 16.69
N ILE A 52 11.30 -3.05 17.70
CA ILE A 52 10.27 -3.02 18.74
C ILE A 52 9.46 -1.73 18.59
N PRO A 53 8.18 -1.80 18.18
CA PRO A 53 7.39 -0.60 17.88
C PRO A 53 7.31 0.41 19.03
N ALA A 54 7.32 -0.03 20.29
CA ALA A 54 7.35 0.89 21.43
C ALA A 54 8.57 1.82 21.42
N ASN A 55 9.73 1.32 21.00
CA ASN A 55 11.03 1.98 21.13
C ASN A 55 11.46 2.80 19.90
N ASP A 56 10.70 2.74 18.81
CA ASP A 56 11.06 3.35 17.52
C ASP A 56 10.15 4.55 17.18
N GLN A 57 10.59 5.53 16.40
CA GLN A 57 9.84 6.74 16.06
C GLN A 57 8.87 6.52 14.87
N VAL A 58 8.10 5.44 14.92
CA VAL A 58 7.16 5.04 13.85
C VAL A 58 5.71 5.19 14.31
N PRO A 59 4.99 6.29 13.97
CA PRO A 59 3.68 6.58 14.56
C PRO A 59 2.61 5.51 14.27
N CYS A 60 2.74 4.76 13.16
CA CYS A 60 1.81 3.67 12.81
C CYS A 60 2.22 2.30 13.38
N GLY A 61 3.35 2.19 14.07
CA GLY A 61 3.89 0.93 14.58
C GLY A 61 4.53 0.03 13.50
N THR A 62 4.85 0.59 12.34
CA THR A 62 5.50 -0.14 11.22
C THR A 62 6.60 0.71 10.59
N ARG A 63 7.72 0.08 10.22
CA ARG A 63 8.84 0.72 9.53
C ARG A 63 8.89 0.30 8.05
N PRO A 64 9.27 1.17 7.11
CA PRO A 64 9.53 0.74 5.74
C PRO A 64 10.72 -0.24 5.68
N ARG A 65 10.56 -1.32 4.90
CA ARG A 65 11.63 -2.27 4.55
C ARG A 65 12.01 -2.20 3.08
N LYS A 66 11.07 -1.91 2.20
CA LYS A 66 11.36 -1.81 0.76
C LYS A 66 12.47 -0.79 0.52
N TYR A 67 13.45 -1.15 -0.31
CA TYR A 67 14.70 -0.42 -0.57
C TYR A 67 15.70 -0.32 0.59
N ALA A 68 15.32 -0.64 1.83
CA ALA A 68 16.27 -0.65 2.93
C ALA A 68 17.17 -1.89 2.86
N ASP A 69 18.48 -1.69 2.91
CA ASP A 69 19.44 -2.77 3.15
C ASP A 69 19.45 -3.09 4.65
N ILE A 70 18.45 -3.86 5.10
CA ILE A 70 18.27 -4.19 6.51
C ILE A 70 19.39 -5.07 7.09
N GLY A 71 20.31 -5.57 6.26
CA GLY A 71 21.51 -6.29 6.70
C GLY A 71 22.71 -5.37 6.95
N ASN A 72 22.64 -4.11 6.52
CA ASN A 72 23.66 -3.10 6.78
C ASN A 72 23.74 -2.76 8.27
N SER A 73 24.91 -2.35 8.76
CA SER A 73 25.07 -1.89 10.14
C SER A 73 24.36 -0.57 10.41
N ASP A 74 24.22 0.28 9.38
CA ASP A 74 23.46 1.53 9.42
C ASP A 74 22.45 1.57 8.24
N PRO A 75 21.30 0.88 8.36
CA PRO A 75 20.30 0.84 7.30
C PRO A 75 19.65 2.20 6.99
N ASP A 76 19.81 3.19 7.87
CA ASP A 76 19.28 4.55 7.68
C ASP A 76 20.21 5.44 6.84
N ASN A 77 21.47 5.05 6.68
CA ASN A 77 22.47 5.78 5.92
C ASN A 77 23.22 4.84 4.96
N CYS A 78 22.49 4.27 4.01
CA CYS A 78 23.04 3.40 2.98
C CYS A 78 22.57 3.80 1.57
N ALA A 79 23.32 3.35 0.56
CA ALA A 79 22.94 3.57 -0.83
C ALA A 79 21.65 2.80 -1.15
N ILE A 80 20.68 3.48 -1.76
CA ILE A 80 19.42 2.87 -2.20
C ILE A 80 19.35 2.83 -3.73
N ASN A 81 18.82 1.75 -4.27
CA ASN A 81 18.49 1.64 -5.69
C ASN A 81 17.00 1.92 -5.90
N GLN A 82 16.63 3.19 -5.95
CA GLN A 82 15.25 3.59 -6.17
C GLN A 82 14.85 3.31 -7.62
N ILE A 83 13.84 2.46 -7.80
CA ILE A 83 13.38 2.05 -9.12
C ILE A 83 12.27 3.01 -9.58
N VAL A 84 12.52 3.76 -10.65
CA VAL A 84 11.55 4.72 -11.22
C VAL A 84 10.50 4.02 -12.10
N LEU A 85 10.92 3.01 -12.87
CA LEU A 85 10.04 2.20 -13.71
C LEU A 85 10.45 0.74 -13.62
N ARG A 86 9.47 -0.15 -13.55
CA ARG A 86 9.70 -1.60 -13.55
C ARG A 86 8.63 -2.34 -14.30
N TYR A 87 9.00 -3.53 -14.74
CA TYR A 87 8.17 -4.32 -15.63
C TYR A 87 6.78 -4.65 -15.06
N ALA A 88 6.66 -4.88 -13.74
CA ALA A 88 5.33 -5.14 -13.16
C ALA A 88 4.39 -3.93 -13.30
N ASP A 89 4.90 -2.69 -13.22
CA ASP A 89 4.06 -1.52 -13.47
C ASP A 89 3.62 -1.47 -14.93
N VAL A 90 4.50 -1.79 -15.88
CA VAL A 90 4.15 -1.89 -17.32
C VAL A 90 3.03 -2.92 -17.56
N LEU A 91 3.10 -4.09 -16.91
CA LEU A 91 2.05 -5.11 -16.99
C LEU A 91 0.71 -4.58 -16.45
N LEU A 92 0.73 -3.93 -15.29
CA LEU A 92 -0.47 -3.40 -14.65
C LEU A 92 -1.02 -2.17 -15.39
N MET A 93 -0.19 -1.33 -15.99
CA MET A 93 -0.62 -0.23 -16.86
C MET A 93 -1.33 -0.74 -18.11
N ARG A 94 -0.79 -1.79 -18.75
CA ARG A 94 -1.46 -2.42 -19.90
C ARG A 94 -2.79 -3.05 -19.51
N ALA A 95 -2.84 -3.75 -18.37
CA ALA A 95 -4.09 -4.30 -17.85
C ALA A 95 -5.12 -3.18 -17.57
N GLU A 96 -4.68 -2.05 -17.02
CA GLU A 96 -5.55 -0.88 -16.83
C GLU A 96 -6.14 -0.38 -18.13
N ALA A 97 -5.31 -0.14 -19.13
CA ALA A 97 -5.76 0.35 -20.42
C ALA A 97 -6.78 -0.58 -21.08
N LEU A 98 -6.56 -1.90 -21.01
CA LEU A 98 -7.49 -2.91 -21.52
C LEU A 98 -8.82 -2.90 -20.77
N ILE A 99 -8.78 -2.86 -19.43
CA ILE A 99 -9.98 -2.81 -18.59
C ILE A 99 -10.77 -1.54 -18.91
N GLU A 100 -10.14 -0.36 -18.93
CA GLU A 100 -10.83 0.90 -19.18
C GLU A 100 -11.37 1.01 -20.61
N ALA A 101 -10.72 0.37 -21.59
CA ALA A 101 -11.22 0.21 -22.96
C ALA A 101 -12.33 -0.86 -23.11
N ASN A 102 -12.75 -1.49 -22.00
CA ASN A 102 -13.71 -2.59 -21.96
C ASN A 102 -13.30 -3.82 -22.81
N ASN A 103 -11.98 -4.02 -22.99
CA ASN A 103 -11.39 -5.18 -23.63
C ASN A 103 -11.00 -6.22 -22.57
N LEU A 104 -11.99 -6.97 -22.08
CA LEU A 104 -11.88 -7.86 -20.91
C LEU A 104 -11.46 -9.28 -21.27
N THR A 105 -10.50 -9.44 -22.17
CA THR A 105 -9.98 -10.74 -22.61
C THR A 105 -9.07 -11.39 -21.56
N ASP A 106 -8.70 -12.65 -21.78
CA ASP A 106 -7.75 -13.42 -20.95
C ASP A 106 -6.40 -12.72 -20.74
N GLU A 107 -6.06 -11.76 -21.61
CA GLU A 107 -4.85 -10.96 -21.47
C GLU A 107 -4.84 -10.17 -20.17
N VAL A 108 -5.98 -9.57 -19.76
CA VAL A 108 -6.09 -8.82 -18.49
C VAL A 108 -5.71 -9.70 -17.32
N TYR A 109 -6.31 -10.90 -17.26
CA TYR A 109 -6.04 -11.89 -16.21
C TYR A 109 -4.58 -12.33 -16.24
N THR A 110 -4.04 -12.61 -17.44
CA THR A 110 -2.64 -13.03 -17.62
C THR A 110 -1.64 -11.99 -17.09
N LEU A 111 -1.87 -10.71 -17.40
CA LEU A 111 -0.99 -9.62 -16.98
C LEU A 111 -0.97 -9.45 -15.45
N ILE A 112 -2.14 -9.44 -14.81
CA ILE A 112 -2.25 -9.30 -13.35
C ILE A 112 -1.73 -10.56 -12.64
N ASN A 113 -2.07 -11.75 -13.14
CA ASN A 113 -1.62 -13.02 -12.57
C ASN A 113 -0.10 -13.19 -12.65
N LYS A 114 0.58 -12.68 -13.68
CA LYS A 114 2.05 -12.67 -13.73
C LYS A 114 2.67 -11.93 -12.53
N VAL A 115 2.03 -10.87 -12.05
CA VAL A 115 2.48 -10.12 -10.87
C VAL A 115 2.23 -10.92 -9.59
N ARG A 116 1.03 -11.48 -9.43
CA ARG A 116 0.64 -12.28 -8.25
C ARG A 116 1.48 -13.56 -8.11
N GLN A 117 1.63 -14.30 -9.22
CA GLN A 117 2.29 -15.60 -9.23
C GLN A 117 3.80 -15.50 -8.96
N ARG A 118 4.44 -14.36 -9.26
CA ARG A 118 5.84 -14.11 -8.89
C ARG A 118 6.08 -14.28 -7.39
N VAL A 119 5.08 -14.00 -6.57
CA VAL A 119 5.15 -14.10 -5.10
C VAL A 119 4.28 -15.24 -4.55
N GLY A 120 3.81 -16.14 -5.40
CA GLY A 120 2.99 -17.29 -5.00
C GLY A 120 1.58 -16.93 -4.52
N MET A 121 1.07 -15.74 -4.86
CA MET A 121 -0.32 -15.39 -4.56
C MET A 121 -1.27 -16.04 -5.59
N PRO A 122 -2.47 -16.46 -5.18
CA PRO A 122 -3.45 -17.06 -6.08
C PRO A 122 -3.79 -16.16 -7.27
N THR A 123 -4.13 -16.80 -8.39
CA THR A 123 -4.66 -16.12 -9.57
C THR A 123 -5.98 -15.41 -9.26
N ILE A 124 -6.38 -14.48 -10.12
CA ILE A 124 -7.70 -13.84 -10.03
C ILE A 124 -8.81 -14.89 -10.02
N GLN A 125 -8.68 -15.92 -10.85
CA GLN A 125 -9.68 -16.97 -10.98
C GLN A 125 -9.87 -17.77 -9.68
N GLU A 126 -8.78 -18.03 -8.95
CA GLU A 126 -8.81 -18.76 -7.68
C GLU A 126 -9.34 -17.90 -6.52
N ALA A 127 -9.00 -16.62 -6.49
CA ALA A 127 -9.31 -15.74 -5.36
C ALA A 127 -10.61 -14.95 -5.52
N GLU A 128 -10.91 -14.47 -6.72
CA GLU A 128 -12.06 -13.60 -7.02
C GLU A 128 -13.04 -14.17 -8.06
N GLY A 129 -12.65 -15.20 -8.81
CA GLY A 129 -13.50 -15.91 -9.77
C GLY A 129 -13.30 -15.54 -11.25
N THR A 130 -14.20 -16.01 -12.10
CA THR A 130 -14.14 -15.84 -13.57
C THR A 130 -15.27 -14.95 -14.08
N ASN A 131 -15.17 -14.50 -15.35
CA ASN A 131 -16.19 -13.67 -16.02
C ASN A 131 -16.53 -12.37 -15.26
N LEU A 132 -15.51 -11.76 -14.67
CA LEU A 132 -15.65 -10.55 -13.87
C LEU A 132 -16.02 -9.34 -14.74
N SER A 133 -16.88 -8.48 -14.21
CA SER A 133 -17.24 -7.22 -14.87
C SER A 133 -16.05 -6.27 -14.98
N GLN A 134 -16.16 -5.27 -15.87
CA GLN A 134 -15.17 -4.18 -15.97
C GLN A 134 -14.92 -3.53 -14.60
N GLU A 135 -15.98 -3.30 -13.83
CA GLU A 135 -15.90 -2.70 -12.49
C GLU A 135 -15.15 -3.59 -11.49
N ALA A 136 -15.42 -4.89 -11.49
CA ALA A 136 -14.74 -5.84 -10.62
C ALA A 136 -13.24 -5.92 -10.96
N LEU A 137 -12.90 -6.05 -12.24
CA LEU A 137 -11.51 -6.07 -12.70
C LEU A 137 -10.77 -4.76 -12.39
N ARG A 138 -11.45 -3.61 -12.51
CA ARG A 138 -10.91 -2.31 -12.11
C ARG A 138 -10.55 -2.30 -10.62
N LYS A 139 -11.44 -2.77 -9.74
CA LYS A 139 -11.17 -2.84 -8.28
C LYS A 139 -9.98 -3.76 -7.98
N ILE A 140 -9.93 -4.94 -8.61
CA ILE A 140 -8.83 -5.90 -8.47
C ILE A 140 -7.51 -5.29 -8.93
N LEU A 141 -7.49 -4.67 -10.10
CA LEU A 141 -6.29 -4.03 -10.63
C LEU A 141 -5.80 -2.90 -9.72
N ARG A 142 -6.70 -2.00 -9.29
CA ARG A 142 -6.34 -0.88 -8.41
C ARG A 142 -5.79 -1.37 -7.08
N HIS A 143 -6.33 -2.46 -6.55
CA HIS A 143 -5.80 -3.15 -5.37
C HIS A 143 -4.41 -3.75 -5.64
N GLU A 144 -4.22 -4.47 -6.74
CA GLU A 144 -2.93 -5.08 -7.09
C GLU A 144 -1.85 -4.01 -7.28
N ARG A 145 -2.15 -2.90 -7.97
CA ARG A 145 -1.26 -1.74 -8.10
C ARG A 145 -0.85 -1.19 -6.72
N ARG A 146 -1.83 -1.02 -5.82
CA ARG A 146 -1.57 -0.53 -4.45
C ARG A 146 -0.64 -1.47 -3.69
N VAL A 147 -0.82 -2.78 -3.80
CA VAL A 147 -0.01 -3.80 -3.13
C VAL A 147 1.40 -3.85 -3.70
N GLU A 148 1.48 -3.95 -5.02
CA GLU A 148 2.72 -4.18 -5.75
C GLU A 148 3.65 -2.96 -5.65
N LEU A 149 3.12 -1.75 -5.88
CA LEU A 149 3.88 -0.49 -5.96
C LEU A 149 3.91 0.29 -4.63
N PHE A 150 3.58 -0.38 -3.52
CA PHE A 150 3.62 0.24 -2.20
C PHE A 150 5.02 0.76 -1.86
N LEU A 151 5.13 2.00 -1.33
CA LEU A 151 6.39 2.72 -1.07
C LEU A 151 7.21 3.10 -2.32
N GLU A 152 6.59 3.13 -3.51
CA GLU A 152 7.27 3.52 -4.76
C GLU A 152 6.73 4.85 -5.34
N GLY A 153 6.08 5.68 -4.51
CA GLY A 153 5.54 6.99 -4.93
C GLY A 153 4.23 6.95 -5.72
N MET A 154 3.75 5.77 -6.12
CA MET A 154 2.61 5.64 -7.03
C MET A 154 1.24 5.90 -6.41
N ARG A 155 1.07 5.71 -5.10
CA ARG A 155 -0.27 5.77 -4.47
C ARG A 155 -0.92 7.15 -4.59
N TYR A 156 -0.15 8.21 -4.42
CA TYR A 156 -0.68 9.58 -4.49
C TYR A 156 -1.16 9.91 -5.91
N VAL A 157 -0.31 9.65 -6.92
CA VAL A 157 -0.65 9.91 -8.33
C VAL A 157 -1.78 9.02 -8.84
N ASP A 158 -1.84 7.75 -8.40
CA ASP A 158 -2.95 6.85 -8.71
C ASP A 158 -4.28 7.38 -8.14
N MET A 159 -4.28 7.87 -6.89
CA MET A 159 -5.49 8.47 -6.30
C MET A 159 -5.94 9.72 -7.04
N LEU A 160 -5.01 10.62 -7.41
CA LEU A 160 -5.33 11.84 -8.14
C LEU A 160 -5.94 11.57 -9.52
N ARG A 161 -5.32 10.70 -10.32
CA ARG A 161 -5.79 10.42 -11.68
C ARG A 161 -7.09 9.62 -11.72
N TRP A 162 -7.36 8.82 -10.70
CA TRP A 162 -8.64 8.12 -10.56
C TRP A 162 -9.75 9.01 -10.03
N LYS A 163 -9.43 10.17 -9.44
CA LYS A 163 -10.38 11.12 -8.83
C LYS A 163 -11.39 10.44 -7.91
N ASP A 164 -10.90 9.48 -7.13
CA ASP A 164 -11.72 8.63 -6.28
C ASP A 164 -11.56 9.03 -4.82
N GLU A 165 -12.46 9.90 -4.35
CA GLU A 165 -12.47 10.43 -2.99
C GLU A 165 -12.61 9.33 -1.93
N SER A 166 -13.26 8.21 -2.27
CA SER A 166 -13.44 7.07 -1.34
C SER A 166 -12.12 6.42 -0.90
N LEU A 167 -11.02 6.72 -1.60
CA LEU A 167 -9.68 6.25 -1.26
C LEU A 167 -9.01 7.08 -0.16
N VAL A 168 -9.55 8.28 0.15
CA VAL A 168 -9.11 9.11 1.26
C VAL A 168 -9.67 8.53 2.56
N HIS A 169 -8.78 8.35 3.53
CA HIS A 169 -9.16 7.78 4.82
C HIS A 169 -8.19 8.25 5.91
N ASP A 170 -8.63 8.19 7.15
CA ASP A 170 -7.80 8.39 8.33
C ASP A 170 -6.62 7.41 8.39
N VAL A 171 -5.56 7.85 9.06
CA VAL A 171 -4.38 7.05 9.31
C VAL A 171 -4.62 6.23 10.57
N TYR A 172 -4.48 4.91 10.46
CA TYR A 172 -4.51 4.01 11.62
C TYR A 172 -3.16 3.30 11.75
N GLY A 173 -2.84 2.92 12.98
CA GLY A 173 -1.69 2.09 13.34
C GLY A 173 -2.05 1.17 14.49
N TYR A 174 -1.03 0.58 15.11
CA TYR A 174 -1.19 -0.17 16.37
C TYR A 174 -0.74 0.65 17.57
N ASN A 175 -1.36 0.42 18.72
CA ASN A 175 -0.94 0.97 20.00
C ASN A 175 0.46 0.42 20.36
N ARG A 176 1.48 1.22 20.12
CA ARG A 176 2.88 0.81 20.29
C ARG A 176 3.24 0.45 21.72
N THR A 177 2.55 1.03 22.71
CA THR A 177 2.80 0.74 24.14
C THR A 177 2.47 -0.70 24.51
N LYS A 178 1.67 -1.39 23.68
CA LYS A 178 1.30 -2.81 23.82
C LYS A 178 2.26 -3.75 23.08
N LEU A 179 3.25 -3.21 22.38
CA LEU A 179 4.23 -3.92 21.54
C LEU A 179 5.65 -3.57 22.04
N SER A 180 5.89 -3.75 23.34
CA SER A 180 7.04 -3.18 24.05
C SER A 180 8.05 -4.18 24.60
N ASP A 181 7.63 -5.39 24.98
CA ASP A 181 8.51 -6.39 25.60
C ASP A 181 9.06 -7.36 24.54
N PRO A 182 10.34 -7.24 24.12
CA PRO A 182 10.95 -8.15 23.15
C PRO A 182 11.14 -9.57 23.70
N SER A 183 11.18 -9.76 25.02
CA SER A 183 11.43 -11.06 25.66
C SER A 183 10.18 -11.94 25.71
N SER A 184 9.00 -11.33 25.59
CA SER A 184 7.71 -12.02 25.60
C SER A 184 6.77 -11.56 24.46
N PRO A 185 7.14 -11.73 23.17
CA PRO A 185 6.31 -11.28 22.05
C PRO A 185 4.91 -11.90 22.00
N SER A 186 4.72 -13.08 22.61
CA SER A 186 3.42 -13.75 22.74
C SER A 186 2.40 -12.97 23.60
N THR A 187 2.84 -11.97 24.37
CA THR A 187 1.98 -11.11 25.20
C THR A 187 1.54 -9.83 24.50
N TRP A 188 2.06 -9.58 23.29
CA TRP A 188 1.77 -8.37 22.53
C TRP A 188 0.30 -8.28 22.14
N GLN A 189 -0.26 -7.07 22.21
CA GLN A 189 -1.64 -6.81 21.80
C GLN A 189 -1.66 -5.86 20.62
N PHE A 190 -2.23 -6.32 19.51
CA PHE A 190 -2.37 -5.55 18.27
C PHE A 190 -3.65 -4.71 18.30
N GLU A 191 -3.67 -3.74 19.21
CA GLU A 191 -4.78 -2.80 19.36
C GLU A 191 -4.70 -1.71 18.30
N LYS A 192 -5.73 -1.61 17.44
CA LYS A 192 -5.81 -0.57 16.41
C LYS A 192 -6.12 0.79 17.01
N VAL A 193 -5.38 1.81 16.59
CA VAL A 193 -5.59 3.21 17.02
C VAL A 193 -5.63 4.15 15.83
N THR A 194 -6.39 5.25 15.96
CA THR A 194 -6.35 6.38 15.01
C THR A 194 -5.11 7.21 15.31
N VAL A 195 -4.24 7.36 14.30
CA VAL A 195 -2.98 8.11 14.41
C VAL A 195 -3.17 9.56 13.94
N ALA A 196 -3.94 9.75 12.88
CA ALA A 196 -4.27 11.08 12.36
C ALA A 196 -5.58 11.01 11.58
N THR A 197 -6.42 12.02 11.74
CA THR A 197 -7.58 12.24 10.88
C THR A 197 -7.17 12.96 9.60
N ARG A 198 -7.89 12.73 8.51
CA ARG A 198 -7.66 13.42 7.24
C ARG A 198 -8.96 13.98 6.67
N GLU A 199 -8.89 15.21 6.23
CA GLU A 199 -9.94 15.86 5.44
C GLU A 199 -9.42 16.12 4.04
N PHE A 200 -10.28 15.89 3.05
CA PHE A 200 -9.98 16.17 1.65
C PHE A 200 -11.17 16.88 1.03
N ASP A 201 -10.93 18.08 0.51
CA ASP A 201 -11.94 18.84 -0.21
C ASP A 201 -11.90 18.45 -1.69
N SER A 202 -12.82 17.59 -2.13
CA SER A 202 -12.87 17.13 -3.52
C SER A 202 -13.24 18.21 -4.52
N ALA A 203 -13.67 19.40 -4.08
CA ALA A 203 -13.89 20.54 -4.98
C ALA A 203 -12.58 21.16 -5.49
N LYS A 204 -11.46 20.97 -4.79
CA LYS A 204 -10.16 21.60 -5.15
C LYS A 204 -8.92 20.72 -4.93
N GLY A 205 -8.99 19.69 -4.10
CA GLY A 205 -7.86 18.86 -3.66
C GLY A 205 -7.21 18.00 -4.74
N TRP A 206 -7.77 17.96 -5.96
CA TRP A 206 -7.20 17.21 -7.09
C TRP A 206 -6.02 17.92 -7.78
N LEU A 207 -5.88 19.22 -7.56
CA LEU A 207 -4.79 20.04 -8.08
C LEU A 207 -4.16 20.83 -6.94
N TRP A 208 -2.85 21.04 -7.01
CA TRP A 208 -2.17 21.93 -6.07
C TRP A 208 -2.41 23.39 -6.43
N PRO A 209 -2.50 24.30 -5.45
CA PRO A 209 -2.51 25.72 -5.76
C PRO A 209 -1.18 26.10 -6.44
N ILE A 210 -1.27 26.95 -7.46
CA ILE A 210 -0.11 27.67 -7.97
C ILE A 210 0.41 28.55 -6.83
N PRO A 211 1.72 28.54 -6.53
CA PRO A 211 2.28 29.35 -5.45
C PRO A 211 1.89 30.83 -5.58
N LEU A 212 1.50 31.45 -4.45
CA LEU A 212 1.01 32.84 -4.44
C LEU A 212 2.02 33.82 -5.05
N THR A 213 3.32 33.60 -4.80
CA THR A 213 4.39 34.43 -5.36
C THR A 213 4.41 34.37 -6.89
N ASP A 214 4.15 33.21 -7.49
CA ASP A 214 4.11 33.07 -8.95
C ASP A 214 2.90 33.80 -9.52
N MET A 215 1.73 33.69 -8.87
CA MET A 215 0.51 34.42 -9.22
C MET A 215 0.68 35.93 -9.16
N GLN A 216 1.43 36.44 -8.17
CA GLN A 216 1.69 37.88 -8.01
C GLN A 216 2.72 38.40 -9.02
N ASN A 217 3.65 37.56 -9.47
CA ASN A 217 4.70 37.95 -10.41
C ASN A 217 4.27 37.86 -11.88
N ASN A 218 3.21 37.10 -12.20
CA ASN A 218 2.77 36.89 -13.57
C ASN A 218 1.24 37.00 -13.68
N ASP A 219 0.78 38.13 -14.22
CA ASP A 219 -0.63 38.44 -14.42
C ASP A 219 -1.34 37.57 -15.48
N GLN A 220 -0.58 36.76 -16.24
CA GLN A 220 -1.12 35.78 -17.19
C GLN A 220 -1.45 34.43 -16.54
N LEU A 221 -1.03 34.20 -15.29
CA LEU A 221 -1.38 32.97 -14.57
C LEU A 221 -2.81 33.04 -14.05
N THR A 222 -3.56 31.97 -14.28
CA THR A 222 -4.87 31.74 -13.64
C THR A 222 -4.72 30.61 -12.62
N GLN A 223 -5.27 30.82 -11.43
CA GLN A 223 -5.21 29.82 -10.36
C GLN A 223 -6.01 28.56 -10.73
N ASN A 224 -5.61 27.42 -10.14
CA ASN A 224 -6.38 26.19 -10.23
C ASN A 224 -7.75 26.35 -9.54
N PRO A 225 -8.80 25.65 -10.01
CA PRO A 225 -10.14 25.80 -9.46
C PRO A 225 -10.22 25.59 -7.94
N GLY A 226 -10.88 26.51 -7.24
CA GLY A 226 -11.17 26.43 -5.80
C GLY A 226 -10.10 26.99 -4.85
N TYR A 227 -9.02 27.59 -5.36
CA TYR A 227 -7.98 28.27 -4.59
C TYR A 227 -7.91 29.77 -4.88
#